data_AF-A0A021VL35-F1
#
_entry.id   AF-A0A021VL35-F1
#
_cell.length_a   1.000
_cell.length_b   1.000
_cell.length_c   1.000
_cell.angle_alpha   90.00
_cell.angle_beta   90.00
_cell.angle_gamma   90.00
#
_symmetry.space_group_name_H-M   'P 1'
#
loop_
_entity.id
_entity.type
_entity.pdbx_description
1 polymer ?
#
loop_
_entity_poly.entity_id
_entity_poly.type
_entity_poly.pdbx_seq_one_letter_code
_entity_poly.pdbx_strand_id
1 'polypeptide(L)' 'MALDALDPGPNGDFPNLPRLADGTLDPDRMPTTPYYELTPYGRVLIDPTPTVTKPDGTRVRVTDIPPPAA' A
#
# COMPACT_ATOMS: atom_id res chain seq x y z
N MET A 1 -6.05 16.63 14.61
CA MET A 1 -6.64 15.58 13.76
C MET A 1 -5.59 15.17 12.75
N ALA A 2 -5.30 13.88 12.60
CA ALA A 2 -4.38 13.43 11.56
C ALA A 2 -5.11 13.55 10.21
N LEU A 3 -4.51 14.26 9.24
CA LEU A 3 -5.02 14.32 7.88
C LEU A 3 -4.83 12.95 7.24
N ASP A 4 -5.88 12.42 6.61
CA ASP A 4 -5.80 11.15 5.91
C ASP A 4 -5.01 11.34 4.61
N ALA A 5 -3.95 10.56 4.46
CA ALA A 5 -3.07 10.58 3.30
C ALA A 5 -3.81 10.17 2.00
N LEU A 6 -4.89 9.40 2.13
CA LEU A 6 -5.68 8.88 1.02
C LEU A 6 -6.97 9.68 0.78
N ASP A 7 -7.14 10.84 1.44
CA ASP A 7 -8.25 11.74 1.18
C ASP A 7 -8.08 12.45 -0.18
N PRO A 8 -8.97 12.22 -1.17
CA PRO A 8 -8.86 12.86 -2.46
C PRO A 8 -9.25 14.33 -2.36
N GLY A 9 -8.41 15.20 -2.92
CA GLY A 9 -8.69 16.61 -3.11
C GLY A 9 -9.80 16.84 -4.15
N PRO A 10 -10.26 18.09 -4.31
CA PRO A 10 -11.33 18.45 -5.23
C PRO A 10 -11.07 18.05 -6.69
N ASN A 11 -9.80 17.88 -7.07
CA ASN A 11 -9.39 17.51 -8.42
C ASN A 11 -9.08 16.01 -8.57
N GLY A 12 -9.36 15.20 -7.55
CA GLY A 12 -8.99 13.78 -7.50
C GLY A 12 -7.50 13.53 -7.26
N ASP A 13 -6.74 14.58 -6.92
CA ASP A 13 -5.37 14.49 -6.44
C ASP A 13 -5.32 14.03 -4.98
N PHE A 14 -4.16 13.58 -4.50
CA PHE A 14 -3.97 13.20 -3.10
C PHE A 14 -2.99 14.19 -2.45
N PRO A 15 -3.44 15.40 -2.07
CA PRO A 15 -2.56 16.48 -1.59
C PRO A 15 -1.90 16.17 -0.25
N ASN A 16 -2.53 15.29 0.55
CA ASN A 16 -2.03 14.87 1.86
C ASN A 16 -1.08 13.66 1.78
N LEU A 17 -0.90 13.08 0.59
CA LEU A 17 -0.06 11.92 0.39
C LEU A 17 1.41 12.28 0.66
N PRO A 18 2.10 11.58 1.58
CA PRO A 18 3.49 11.88 1.90
C PRO A 18 4.40 11.76 0.69
N ARG A 19 5.19 12.82 0.44
CA ARG A 19 6.14 12.90 -0.66
C ARG A 19 7.50 13.35 -0.17
N LEU A 20 8.54 12.90 -0.86
CA LEU A 20 9.88 13.45 -0.74
C LEU A 20 9.97 14.83 -1.39
N ALA A 21 11.07 15.54 -1.18
CA ALA A 21 11.29 16.89 -1.72
C ALA A 21 11.28 16.95 -3.26
N ASP A 22 11.52 15.82 -3.94
CA ASP A 22 11.45 15.67 -5.39
C ASP A 22 10.04 15.38 -5.91
N GLY A 23 9.04 15.28 -5.02
CA GLY A 23 7.65 14.99 -5.35
C GLY A 23 7.31 13.51 -5.49
N THR A 24 8.28 12.60 -5.38
CA THR A 24 8.02 11.15 -5.36
C THR A 24 7.37 10.72 -4.05
N LEU A 25 6.73 9.54 -4.02
CA LEU A 25 6.13 9.01 -2.79
C LEU A 25 7.21 8.73 -1.76
N ASP A 26 6.97 9.14 -0.52
CA ASP A 26 7.86 8.83 0.60
C ASP A 26 7.76 7.32 0.93
N PRO A 27 8.80 6.52 0.64
CA PRO A 27 8.74 5.06 0.78
C PRO A 27 8.76 4.61 2.25
N ASP A 28 9.22 5.45 3.17
CA ASP A 28 9.22 5.12 4.60
C ASP A 28 7.83 5.32 5.21
N ARG A 29 7.04 6.24 4.64
CA ARG A 29 5.67 6.54 5.08
C ARG A 29 4.60 5.81 4.27
N MET A 30 4.90 5.48 3.02
CA MET A 30 4.03 4.76 2.09
C MET A 30 4.83 3.63 1.39
N PRO A 31 5.20 2.57 2.13
CA PRO A 31 6.02 1.49 1.58
C PRO A 31 5.28 0.73 0.47
N THR A 32 5.95 0.57 -0.66
CA THR A 32 5.48 -0.17 -1.84
C THR A 32 6.17 -1.52 -2.02
N THR A 33 7.11 -1.85 -1.14
CA THR A 33 7.87 -3.11 -1.13
C THR A 33 7.91 -3.69 0.29
N PRO A 34 8.18 -5.00 0.45
CA PRO A 34 8.25 -5.61 1.77
C PRO A 34 9.27 -4.92 2.69
N TYR A 35 8.86 -4.65 3.94
CA TYR A 35 9.68 -3.97 4.93
C TYR A 35 9.55 -4.64 6.30
N TYR A 36 10.51 -4.38 7.19
CA TYR A 36 10.45 -4.86 8.57
C TYR A 36 9.93 -3.76 9.48
N GLU A 37 8.87 -4.06 10.22
CA GLU A 37 8.35 -3.18 11.27
C GLU A 37 8.75 -3.71 12.64
N LEU A 38 9.18 -2.80 13.53
CA LEU A 38 9.51 -3.15 14.90
C LEU A 38 8.23 -3.16 15.75
N THR A 39 7.93 -4.30 16.34
CA THR A 39 6.81 -4.50 17.26
C THR A 39 7.32 -4.77 18.68
N PRO A 40 6.47 -4.72 19.72
CA PRO A 40 6.86 -5.14 21.07
C PRO A 40 7.38 -6.59 21.17
N TYR A 41 7.10 -7.44 20.18
CA TYR A 41 7.50 -8.85 20.14
C TYR A 41 8.71 -9.12 19.23
N GLY A 42 9.31 -8.08 18.63
CA GLY A 42 10.42 -8.19 17.68
C GLY A 42 10.08 -7.61 16.30
N ARG A 43 10.92 -7.91 15.31
CA ARG A 43 10.71 -7.44 13.93
C ARG A 43 9.76 -8.36 13.18
N VAL A 44 8.74 -7.79 12.54
CA VAL A 44 7.79 -8.51 11.68
C VAL A 44 8.01 -8.06 10.24
N LEU A 45 8.04 -9.02 9.31
CA LEU A 45 8.04 -8.72 7.87
C LEU A 45 6.62 -8.37 7.43
N ILE A 46 6.45 -7.17 6.90
CA ILE A 46 5.19 -6.70 6.32
C ILE A 46 5.37 -6.62 4.81
N ASP A 47 4.47 -7.27 4.07
CA ASP A 47 4.36 -7.17 2.62
C ASP A 47 3.12 -6.31 2.30
N PRO A 48 3.30 -5.07 1.80
CA PRO A 48 2.19 -4.16 1.52
C PRO A 48 1.41 -4.54 0.24
N THR A 49 1.81 -5.61 -0.47
CA THR A 49 1.13 -6.05 -1.70
C THR A 49 -0.33 -6.39 -1.41
N PRO A 50 -1.31 -5.76 -2.10
CA PRO A 50 -2.72 -6.06 -1.90
C PRO A 50 -3.02 -7.53 -2.19
N THR A 51 -3.82 -8.14 -1.32
CA THR A 51 -4.37 -9.48 -1.54
C THR A 51 -5.81 -9.39 -2.02
N VAL A 52 -6.23 -10.32 -2.86
CA VAL A 52 -7.64 -10.49 -3.20
C VAL A 52 -8.12 -11.89 -2.84
N THR A 53 -9.41 -12.02 -2.60
CA THR A 53 -10.06 -13.28 -2.30
C THR A 53 -10.62 -13.87 -3.59
N LYS A 54 -10.19 -15.09 -3.95
CA LYS A 54 -10.72 -15.84 -5.08
C LYS A 54 -12.12 -16.38 -4.78
N PRO A 55 -12.89 -16.82 -5.80
CA PRO A 55 -14.20 -17.45 -5.60
C PRO A 55 -14.18 -18.70 -4.71
N ASP A 56 -13.04 -19.39 -4.62
CA ASP A 56 -12.82 -20.55 -3.74
C ASP A 56 -12.52 -20.18 -2.28
N GLY A 57 -12.50 -18.88 -1.95
CA GLY A 57 -12.19 -18.36 -0.61
C GLY A 57 -10.70 -18.17 -0.33
N THR A 58 -9.81 -18.57 -1.24
CA THR A 58 -8.36 -18.43 -1.07
C THR A 58 -7.94 -16.97 -1.23
N ARG A 59 -7.09 -16.46 -0.32
CA ARG A 59 -6.45 -15.15 -0.47
C ARG A 59 -5.12 -15.32 -1.19
N VAL A 60 -4.93 -14.58 -2.28
CA VAL A 60 -3.67 -14.55 -3.04
C VAL A 60 -3.21 -13.11 -3.25
N ARG A 61 -1.93 -12.89 -3.57
CA ARG A 61 -1.47 -11.55 -3.96
C ARG A 61 -2.10 -11.18 -5.29
N VAL A 62 -2.40 -9.89 -5.47
CA VAL A 62 -2.97 -9.39 -6.74
C VAL A 62 -2.03 -9.67 -7.93
N THR A 63 -0.71 -9.70 -7.70
CA THR A 63 0.32 -10.03 -8.70
C THR A 63 0.28 -11.49 -9.16
N ASP A 64 -0.33 -12.38 -8.38
CA ASP A 64 -0.45 -13.81 -8.71
C ASP A 64 -1.68 -14.08 -9.60
N ILE A 65 -2.47 -13.05 -9.91
CA ILE A 65 -3.67 -13.17 -10.73
C ILE A 65 -3.35 -12.72 -12.16
N PRO A 66 -3.53 -13.60 -13.16
CA PRO A 66 -3.37 -13.21 -14.54
C PRO A 66 -4.44 -12.15 -14.90
N PRO A 67 -4.11 -11.15 -15.73
CA PRO A 67 -5.09 -10.19 -16.20
C PRO A 67 -6.24 -10.94 -16.93
N PRO A 68 -7.48 -10.42 -16.85
CA PRO A 68 -8.60 -11.03 -17.57
C PRO A 68 -8.25 -11.10 -19.06
N ALA A 69 -8.51 -12.26 -19.68
CA ALA A 69 -8.33 -12.43 -21.12
C ALA A 69 -9.20 -11.39 -21.85
N ALA A 70 -8.59 -10.70 -22.82
CA ALA A 70 -9.23 -9.67 -23.64
C ALA A 70 -10.25 -10.24 -24.61
#